data_AF-A0A1C3WG29-F1
#
_entry.id   AF-A0A1C3WG29-F1
#
_cell.length_a   1.000
_cell.length_b   1.000
_cell.length_c   1.000
_cell.angle_alpha   90.00
_cell.angle_beta   90.00
_cell.angle_gamma   90.00
#
_symmetry.space_group_name_H-M   'P 1'
#
loop_
_entity.id
_entity.type
_entity.pdbx_description
1 polymer ?
#
loop_
_entity_poly.entity_id
_entity_poly.type
_entity_poly.pdbx_seq_one_letter_code
_entity_poly.pdbx_strand_id
1 'polypeptide(L)'
;MKQDAENDDWRDDDPDLLENSGLSKLFVSRLRKAFFRRLSDFDGMSDADILREPGVSSRILKAIRAEQARRTDLEPRSSSPS
;
A
#
# COMPACT_ATOMS: atom_id res chain seq x y z
N MET A 1 -25.35 -23.92 22.56
CA MET A 1 -24.80 -22.58 22.86
C MET A 1 -23.64 -22.34 21.90
N LYS A 2 -23.79 -21.32 21.05
CA LYS A 2 -22.75 -20.47 20.44
C LYS A 2 -21.59 -21.16 19.70
N GLN A 3 -21.81 -21.40 18.41
CA GLN A 3 -20.74 -21.43 17.40
C GLN A 3 -20.41 -19.98 17.03
N ASP A 4 -19.66 -19.28 17.88
CA ASP A 4 -19.29 -17.87 17.67
C ASP A 4 -17.75 -17.76 17.67
N ALA A 5 -17.02 -18.44 16.77
CA ALA A 5 -15.55 -18.36 16.82
C ALA A 5 -14.77 -18.68 15.52
N GLU A 6 -15.30 -18.54 14.30
CA GLU A 6 -14.50 -18.86 13.09
C GLU A 6 -14.82 -17.96 11.87
N ASN A 7 -14.89 -16.63 12.04
CA ASN A 7 -15.11 -15.75 10.87
C ASN A 7 -14.37 -14.39 10.91
N ASP A 8 -13.26 -14.26 11.62
CA ASP A 8 -12.48 -13.00 11.66
C ASP A 8 -11.02 -13.16 11.19
N ASP A 9 -10.70 -14.25 10.48
CA ASP A 9 -9.34 -14.57 9.98
C ASP A 9 -9.12 -14.26 8.49
N TRP A 10 -10.09 -13.62 7.82
CA TRP A 10 -10.00 -13.27 6.39
C TRP A 10 -9.50 -11.85 6.12
N ARG A 11 -9.06 -11.12 7.15
CA ARG A 11 -8.39 -9.85 6.93
C ARG A 11 -6.98 -10.19 6.48
N ASP A 12 -6.76 -10.05 5.19
CA ASP A 12 -5.44 -10.08 4.60
C ASP A 12 -4.69 -8.89 5.22
N ASP A 13 -4.03 -9.09 6.37
CA ASP A 13 -3.34 -8.08 7.18
C ASP A 13 -1.95 -7.73 6.61
N ASP A 14 -1.70 -8.10 5.35
CA ASP A 14 -0.46 -7.83 4.65
C ASP A 14 -0.19 -6.30 4.62
N PRO A 15 0.90 -5.82 5.24
CA PRO A 15 1.23 -4.40 5.31
C PRO A 15 1.56 -3.79 3.94
N ASP A 16 1.77 -4.62 2.92
CA ASP A 16 1.98 -4.19 1.55
C ASP A 16 0.66 -3.84 0.83
N LEU A 17 -0.49 -4.31 1.30
CA LEU A 17 -1.77 -4.00 0.66
C LEU A 17 -2.15 -2.53 0.82
N LEU A 18 -2.68 -1.95 -0.26
CA LEU A 18 -3.18 -0.57 -0.24
C LEU A 18 -4.33 -0.41 0.76
N GLU A 19 -5.15 -1.44 0.94
CA GLU A 19 -6.25 -1.48 1.91
C GLU A 19 -5.79 -1.38 3.37
N ASN A 20 -4.59 -1.84 3.70
CA ASN A 20 -4.00 -1.81 5.04
C ASN A 20 -3.03 -0.65 5.24
N SER A 21 -2.82 0.13 4.19
CA SER A 21 -1.95 1.29 4.21
C SER A 21 -2.62 2.50 4.89
N GLY A 22 -1.83 3.52 5.20
CA GLY A 22 -2.34 4.81 5.68
C GLY A 22 -3.11 5.64 4.63
N LEU A 23 -3.32 5.13 3.42
CA LEU A 23 -3.99 5.86 2.34
C LEU A 23 -5.49 6.01 2.59
N SER A 24 -6.05 7.14 2.12
CA SER A 24 -7.50 7.33 2.19
C SER A 24 -8.24 6.30 1.31
N LYS A 25 -9.42 5.84 1.76
CA LYS A 25 -10.27 4.90 1.00
C LYS A 25 -10.58 5.38 -0.43
N LEU A 26 -10.69 6.70 -0.62
CA LEU A 26 -10.88 7.30 -1.93
C LEU A 26 -9.66 7.10 -2.84
N PHE A 27 -8.45 7.24 -2.30
CA PHE A 27 -7.21 7.03 -3.05
C PHE A 27 -7.04 5.55 -3.39
N VAL A 28 -7.25 4.66 -2.42
CA VAL A 28 -7.24 3.20 -2.63
C VAL A 28 -8.20 2.80 -3.75
N SER A 29 -9.43 3.33 -3.74
CA SER A 29 -10.42 3.06 -4.80
C SER A 29 -9.95 3.50 -6.19
N ARG A 30 -9.23 4.63 -6.30
CA ARG A 30 -8.67 5.11 -7.58
C ARG A 30 -7.50 4.24 -8.04
N LEU A 31 -6.60 3.87 -7.14
CA LEU A 31 -5.46 3.02 -7.42
C LEU A 31 -5.89 1.61 -7.86
N ARG A 32 -6.93 1.06 -7.22
CA ARG A 32 -7.54 -0.22 -7.63
C ARG A 32 -8.12 -0.19 -9.04
N LYS A 33 -8.67 0.95 -9.47
CA LYS A 33 -9.15 1.12 -10.87
C LYS A 33 -8.00 1.18 -11.88
N ALA A 34 -6.83 1.62 -11.44
CA ALA A 34 -5.58 1.55 -12.19
C ALA A 34 -4.84 0.21 -11.97
N PHE A 35 -5.52 -0.81 -11.44
CA PHE A 35 -5.02 -2.17 -11.21
C PHE A 35 -3.92 -2.33 -10.15
N PHE A 36 -3.57 -1.27 -9.43
CA PHE A 36 -2.67 -1.36 -8.28
C PHE A 36 -3.39 -1.92 -7.05
N ARG A 37 -2.72 -2.82 -6.34
CA ARG A 37 -3.24 -3.44 -5.10
C ARG A 37 -2.24 -3.37 -3.95
N ARG A 38 -0.96 -3.21 -4.26
CA ARG A 38 0.13 -3.20 -3.29
C ARG A 38 0.91 -1.89 -3.35
N LEU A 39 1.53 -1.51 -2.25
CA LEU A 39 2.50 -0.40 -2.21
C LEU A 39 3.77 -0.78 -2.98
N SER A 40 4.15 -2.06 -2.97
CA SER A 40 5.29 -2.59 -3.72
C SER A 40 5.09 -2.54 -5.24
N ASP A 41 3.85 -2.45 -5.74
CA ASP A 41 3.60 -2.25 -7.18
C ASP A 41 4.23 -0.94 -7.70
N PHE A 42 4.48 0.02 -6.81
CA PHE A 42 5.13 1.30 -7.13
C PHE A 42 6.64 1.29 -6.85
N ASP A 43 7.21 0.18 -6.37
CA ASP A 43 8.65 0.05 -6.15
C ASP A 43 9.34 0.00 -7.53
N GLY A 44 10.26 0.94 -7.77
CA GLY A 44 10.95 1.07 -9.05
C GLY A 44 10.22 1.92 -10.11
N MET A 45 8.96 2.31 -9.90
CA MET A 45 8.31 3.30 -10.76
C MET A 45 8.82 4.70 -10.44
N SER A 46 9.11 5.50 -11.46
CA SER A 46 9.43 6.93 -11.24
C SER A 46 8.16 7.72 -10.93
N ASP A 47 8.29 8.87 -10.28
CA ASP A 47 7.16 9.77 -10.01
C ASP A 47 6.41 10.17 -11.29
N ALA A 48 7.13 10.31 -12.40
CA ALA A 48 6.55 10.63 -13.70
C ALA A 48 5.72 9.47 -14.25
N ASP A 49 6.16 8.22 -14.05
CA ASP A 49 5.41 7.05 -14.49
C ASP A 49 4.13 6.88 -13.68
N ILE A 50 4.20 7.06 -12.36
CA ILE A 50 3.03 7.03 -11.48
C ILE A 50 2.02 8.12 -11.86
N LEU A 51 2.48 9.31 -12.27
CA LEU A 51 1.58 10.40 -12.71
C LEU A 51 0.95 10.19 -14.08
N ARG A 52 1.49 9.27 -14.90
CA ARG A 52 0.88 8.88 -16.17
C ARG A 52 -0.31 7.94 -15.95
N GLU A 53 -0.40 7.30 -14.78
CA GLU A 53 -1.48 6.38 -14.47
C GLU A 53 -2.83 7.09 -14.36
N PRO A 54 -3.88 6.55 -15.01
CA PRO A 54 -5.18 7.20 -15.05
C PRO A 54 -5.79 7.29 -13.64
N GLY A 55 -6.22 8.50 -13.27
CA GLY A 55 -6.83 8.76 -11.96
C GLY A 55 -5.81 8.98 -10.82
N VAL A 56 -4.51 8.96 -11.13
CA VAL A 56 -3.46 9.37 -10.20
C VAL A 56 -3.21 10.87 -10.34
N SER A 57 -3.07 11.55 -9.20
CA SER A 57 -2.77 12.98 -9.13
C SER A 57 -1.53 13.19 -8.27
N SER A 58 -0.92 14.37 -8.33
CA SER A 58 0.24 14.71 -7.48
C SER A 58 -0.02 14.52 -5.99
N ARG A 59 -1.26 14.69 -5.53
CA ARG A 59 -1.66 14.42 -4.15
C ARG A 59 -1.64 12.92 -3.82
N ILE A 60 -2.06 12.07 -4.75
CA ILE A 60 -2.04 10.61 -4.59
C ILE A 60 -0.59 10.11 -4.61
N LEU A 61 0.22 10.59 -5.56
CA LEU A 61 1.66 10.28 -5.62
C LEU A 61 2.35 10.59 -4.29
N LYS A 62 2.16 11.80 -3.75
CA LYS A 62 2.74 12.19 -2.46
C LYS A 62 2.33 11.25 -1.32
N ALA A 63 1.08 10.82 -1.31
CA ALA A 63 0.57 9.90 -0.30
C ALA A 63 1.21 8.51 -0.44
N ILE A 64 1.35 7.99 -1.66
CA ILE A 64 2.04 6.72 -1.94
C ILE A 64 3.48 6.78 -1.44
N ARG A 65 4.23 7.83 -1.80
CA ARG A 65 5.64 7.98 -1.38
C ARG A 65 5.80 8.12 0.12
N ALA A 66 4.92 8.88 0.79
CA ALA A 66 4.94 9.00 2.24
C ALA A 66 4.74 7.64 2.92
N GLU A 67 3.82 6.82 2.39
CA GLU A 67 3.57 5.50 2.93
C GLU A 67 4.70 4.50 2.65
N GLN A 68 5.27 4.51 1.43
CA GLN A 68 6.45 3.69 1.10
C GLN A 68 7.65 4.04 1.99
N ALA A 69 7.88 5.33 2.27
CA ALA A 69 8.91 5.77 3.20
C ALA A 69 8.63 5.25 4.61
N ARG A 70 7.40 5.40 5.11
CA ARG A 70 7.00 4.86 6.42
C ARG A 70 7.19 3.35 6.52
N ARG A 71 6.84 2.61 5.47
CA ARG A 71 7.05 1.15 5.40
C ARG A 71 8.53 0.79 5.45
N THR A 72 9.36 1.53 4.72
CA THR A 72 10.82 1.31 4.69
C THR A 72 11.46 1.62 6.03
N ASP A 73 10.98 2.64 6.74
CA ASP A 73 11.45 2.98 8.09
C ASP A 73 10.98 1.98 9.17
N LEU A 74 9.89 1.24 8.90
CA LEU A 74 9.36 0.18 9.77
C LEU A 74 10.04 -1.18 9.55
N GLU A 75 10.69 -1.39 8.42
CA GLU A 75 11.64 -2.49 8.22
C GLU A 75 12.98 -2.04 8.80
N PRO A 76 13.36 -2.41 10.06
CA PRO A 76 14.70 -2.14 10.52
C PRO A 76 15.62 -2.84 9.52
N ARG A 77 16.46 -2.05 8.84
CA ARG A 77 17.54 -2.56 8.00
C ARG A 77 18.26 -3.63 8.81
N SER A 78 17.93 -4.89 8.58
CA SER A 78 18.69 -6.04 9.03
C SER A 78 19.98 -6.01 8.24
N SER A 79 20.84 -5.09 8.69
CA SER A 79 22.26 -5.12 8.45
C SER A 79 22.73 -6.42 9.07
N SER A 80 22.87 -7.46 8.26
CA SER A 80 24.00 -8.36 8.45
C SER A 80 25.13 -7.79 7.60
N PRO A 81 26.13 -7.12 8.21
CA PRO A 81 27.43 -7.04 7.58
C PRO A 81 28.04 -8.45 7.64
N SER A 82 28.51 -8.96 6.51
CA SER A 82 29.44 -10.09 6.45
C SER A 82 30.52 -9.79 5.44
#